data_AF-A0A4V1IWL4-F1
#
_entry.id   AF-A0A4V1IWL4-F1
#
_cell.length_a   1.000
_cell.length_b   1.000
_cell.length_c   1.000
_cell.angle_alpha   90.00
_cell.angle_beta   90.00
_cell.angle_gamma   90.00
#
_symmetry.space_group_name_H-M   'P 1'
#
loop_
_entity.id
_entity.type
_entity.pdbx_description
1 polymer ?
#
loop_
_entity_poly.entity_id
_entity_poly.type
_entity_poly.pdbx_seq_one_letter_code
_entity_poly.pdbx_strand_id
1 'polypeptide(L)'
;MQPVQPGSTYFDALGVSDQPTFDVDVKELRRMFLRSQQRVHPDTYATGEDRERQLAEQQSAWLNRAYHTLREPLARAQYLLQLHGVDVTETESVADPELLMTVMEERERIDDATDATEVRDVFQANEDRIRETITMLGDAFRANNWISAHALTVRLKYWYRLRAAVRTWEDEHGGK
;
A
#
# COMPACT_ATOMS: atom_id res chain seq x y z
N MET A 1 -16.91 25.12 1.41
CA MET A 1 -16.56 23.68 1.45
C MET A 1 -17.14 23.02 2.69
N GLN A 2 -17.37 21.70 2.68
CA GLN A 2 -17.73 20.94 3.88
C GLN A 2 -16.51 20.21 4.46
N PRO A 3 -16.40 20.08 5.79
CA PRO A 3 -15.32 19.33 6.44
C PRO A 3 -15.41 17.83 6.12
N VAL A 4 -14.27 17.13 6.22
CA VAL A 4 -14.23 15.66 6.14
C VAL A 4 -15.16 15.08 7.22
N GLN A 5 -16.08 14.22 6.81
CA GLN A 5 -17.08 13.67 7.74
C GLN A 5 -16.41 12.67 8.69
N PRO A 6 -16.64 12.77 10.01
CA PRO A 6 -16.18 11.77 10.97
C PRO A 6 -16.71 10.39 10.60
N GLY A 7 -15.83 9.38 10.57
CA GLY A 7 -16.19 8.00 10.21
C GLY A 7 -16.21 7.71 8.71
N SER A 8 -15.96 8.69 7.83
CA SER A 8 -15.81 8.44 6.39
C SER A 8 -14.55 7.61 6.10
N THR A 9 -14.72 6.59 5.25
CA THR A 9 -13.62 5.76 4.79
C THR A 9 -12.89 6.41 3.62
N TYR A 10 -11.72 5.87 3.26
CA TYR A 10 -11.02 6.26 2.04
C TYR A 10 -11.82 5.90 0.78
N PHE A 11 -12.70 4.91 0.84
CA PHE A 11 -13.59 4.55 -0.26
C PHE A 11 -14.66 5.62 -0.45
N ASP A 12 -15.27 6.08 0.64
CA ASP A 12 -16.27 7.17 0.62
C ASP A 12 -15.66 8.48 0.11
N ALA A 13 -14.44 8.79 0.56
CA ALA A 13 -13.72 10.01 0.17
C ALA A 13 -13.45 10.08 -1.34
N LEU A 14 -13.21 8.93 -1.97
CA LEU A 14 -12.91 8.84 -3.40
C LEU A 14 -14.12 8.41 -4.24
N GLY A 15 -15.23 7.98 -3.64
CA GLY A 15 -16.41 7.51 -4.35
C GLY A 15 -16.13 6.31 -5.26
N VAL A 16 -15.22 5.42 -4.85
CA VAL A 16 -14.74 4.30 -5.68
C VAL A 16 -15.49 2.99 -5.44
N SER A 17 -16.18 2.85 -4.31
CA SER A 17 -16.99 1.67 -3.96
C SER A 17 -17.94 2.04 -2.82
N ASP A 18 -19.12 1.44 -2.78
CA ASP A 18 -20.09 1.60 -1.68
C ASP A 18 -19.68 0.83 -0.42
N GLN A 19 -18.73 -0.12 -0.55
CA GLN A 19 -18.19 -0.89 0.56
C GLN A 19 -16.66 -1.01 0.45
N PRO A 20 -15.92 -0.97 1.58
CA PRO A 20 -14.48 -1.25 1.59
C PRO A 20 -14.17 -2.62 1.00
N THR A 21 -13.24 -2.67 0.05
CA THR A 21 -12.86 -3.91 -0.65
C THR A 21 -11.38 -3.93 -0.99
N PHE A 22 -10.78 -5.12 -1.03
CA PHE A 22 -9.42 -5.29 -1.50
C PHE A 22 -9.32 -5.27 -3.04
N ASP A 23 -10.38 -5.64 -3.73
CA ASP A 23 -10.44 -5.71 -5.19
C ASP A 23 -10.70 -4.32 -5.80
N VAL A 24 -9.66 -3.48 -5.81
CA VAL A 24 -9.74 -2.11 -6.33
C VAL A 24 -9.18 -2.02 -7.75
N ASP A 25 -9.98 -1.49 -8.68
CA ASP A 25 -9.50 -1.06 -9.99
C ASP A 25 -8.68 0.22 -9.85
N VAL A 26 -7.35 0.09 -9.95
CA VAL A 26 -6.39 1.20 -9.83
C VAL A 26 -6.61 2.27 -10.92
N LYS A 27 -7.12 1.92 -12.10
CA LYS A 27 -7.42 2.89 -13.17
C LYS A 27 -8.64 3.73 -12.82
N GLU A 28 -9.72 3.11 -12.30
CA GLU A 28 -10.89 3.86 -11.81
C GLU A 28 -10.50 4.70 -10.59
N LEU A 29 -9.74 4.14 -9.64
CA LEU A 29 -9.24 4.85 -8.47
C LEU A 29 -8.51 6.16 -8.87
N ARG A 30 -7.61 6.08 -9.85
CA ARG A 30 -6.91 7.28 -10.36
C ARG A 30 -7.87 8.28 -10.99
N ARG A 31 -8.85 7.82 -11.78
CA ARG A 31 -9.86 8.70 -12.41
C ARG A 31 -10.73 9.40 -11.37
N MET A 32 -11.14 8.68 -10.33
CA MET A 32 -11.88 9.23 -9.20
C MET A 32 -11.05 10.26 -8.43
N PHE A 33 -9.82 9.92 -8.07
CA PHE A 33 -8.91 10.82 -7.38
C PHE A 33 -8.71 12.15 -8.11
N LEU A 34 -8.42 12.11 -9.42
CA LEU A 34 -8.24 13.33 -10.21
C LEU A 34 -9.52 14.19 -10.25
N ARG A 35 -10.71 13.56 -10.37
CA ARG A 35 -12.00 14.25 -10.34
C ARG A 35 -12.25 14.92 -8.98
N SER A 36 -12.01 14.21 -7.89
CA SER A 36 -12.18 14.75 -6.54
C SER A 36 -11.19 15.87 -6.25
N GLN A 37 -9.94 15.73 -6.67
CA GLN A 37 -8.88 16.71 -6.44
C GLN A 37 -9.14 18.03 -7.17
N GLN A 38 -9.70 17.99 -8.39
CA GLN A 38 -10.09 19.19 -9.13
C GLN A 38 -11.15 20.04 -8.41
N ARG A 39 -12.01 19.42 -7.59
CA ARG A 39 -13.10 20.11 -6.87
C ARG A 39 -12.63 20.82 -5.61
N VAL A 40 -11.45 20.46 -5.11
CA VAL A 40 -10.91 20.94 -3.82
C VAL A 40 -9.55 21.61 -3.97
N HIS A 41 -9.13 21.90 -5.21
CA HIS A 41 -7.80 22.42 -5.47
C HIS A 41 -7.61 23.78 -4.78
N PRO A 42 -6.53 23.97 -3.98
CA PRO A 42 -6.30 25.21 -3.23
C PRO A 42 -6.26 26.45 -4.13
N ASP A 43 -5.78 26.32 -5.37
CA ASP A 43 -5.74 27.43 -6.35
C ASP A 43 -7.12 27.97 -6.71
N THR A 44 -8.18 27.16 -6.60
CA THR A 44 -9.56 27.61 -6.78
C THR A 44 -10.00 28.55 -5.65
N TYR A 45 -9.31 28.52 -4.51
CA TYR A 45 -9.60 29.28 -3.29
C TYR A 45 -8.46 30.20 -2.89
N ALA A 46 -7.50 30.45 -3.78
CA ALA A 46 -6.35 31.34 -3.52
C ALA A 46 -6.75 32.79 -3.19
N THR A 47 -7.98 33.19 -3.57
CA THR A 47 -8.59 34.48 -3.25
C THR A 47 -9.71 34.40 -2.20
N GLY A 48 -9.94 33.22 -1.60
CA GLY A 48 -10.98 33.00 -0.58
C GLY A 48 -10.54 33.39 0.84
N GLU A 49 -11.48 33.41 1.79
CA GLU A 49 -11.16 33.62 3.22
C GLU A 49 -10.22 32.51 3.74
N ASP A 50 -9.34 32.84 4.70
CA ASP A 50 -8.34 31.91 5.26
C ASP A 50 -8.92 30.56 5.68
N ARG A 51 -10.16 30.56 6.18
CA ARG A 51 -10.90 29.36 6.58
C ARG A 51 -11.22 28.44 5.42
N GLU A 52 -11.57 28.97 4.24
CA GLU A 52 -11.88 28.16 3.06
C GLU A 52 -10.62 27.50 2.49
N ARG A 53 -9.50 28.24 2.48
CA ARG A 53 -8.20 27.70 2.08
C ARG A 53 -7.74 26.57 3.00
N GLN A 54 -7.85 26.74 4.31
CA GLN A 54 -7.50 25.68 5.27
C GLN A 54 -8.37 24.42 5.09
N LEU A 55 -9.65 24.58 4.77
CA LEU A 55 -10.54 23.44 4.48
C LEU A 55 -10.13 22.74 3.18
N ALA A 56 -9.76 23.49 2.14
CA ALA A 56 -9.26 22.96 0.87
C ALA A 56 -7.98 22.13 1.06
N GLU A 57 -7.02 22.66 1.83
CA GLU A 57 -5.76 21.99 2.14
C GLU A 57 -5.99 20.67 2.90
N GLN A 58 -6.84 20.68 3.93
CA GLN A 58 -7.20 19.48 4.68
C GLN A 58 -7.87 18.42 3.80
N GLN A 59 -8.80 18.84 2.94
CA GLN A 59 -9.52 17.93 2.05
C GLN A 59 -8.60 17.33 0.98
N SER A 60 -7.72 18.13 0.40
CA SER A 60 -6.69 17.67 -0.55
C SER A 60 -5.72 16.68 0.09
N ALA A 61 -5.24 16.96 1.31
CA ALA A 61 -4.39 16.04 2.05
C ALA A 61 -5.09 14.70 2.34
N TRP A 62 -6.38 14.74 2.70
CA TRP A 62 -7.17 13.54 2.91
C TRP A 62 -7.34 12.71 1.63
N LEU A 63 -7.67 13.34 0.49
CA LEU A 63 -7.79 12.65 -0.80
C LEU A 63 -6.47 12.02 -1.25
N ASN A 64 -5.34 12.72 -1.06
CA ASN A 64 -4.02 12.17 -1.34
C ASN A 64 -3.76 10.93 -0.49
N ARG A 65 -4.02 11.00 0.82
CA ARG A 65 -3.83 9.86 1.72
C ARG A 65 -4.70 8.67 1.34
N ALA A 66 -5.97 8.92 1.03
CA ALA A 66 -6.90 7.90 0.54
C ALA A 66 -6.38 7.24 -0.74
N TYR A 67 -5.96 8.04 -1.72
CA TYR A 67 -5.48 7.54 -2.99
C TYR A 67 -4.23 6.67 -2.83
N HIS A 68 -3.22 7.16 -2.11
CA HIS A 68 -1.99 6.41 -1.88
C HIS A 68 -2.25 5.11 -1.10
N THR A 69 -3.13 5.13 -0.11
CA THR A 69 -3.47 3.95 0.69
C THR A 69 -4.20 2.91 -0.16
N LEU A 70 -5.23 3.30 -0.91
CA LEU A 70 -6.02 2.35 -1.70
C LEU A 70 -5.30 1.84 -2.95
N ARG A 71 -4.31 2.58 -3.46
CA ARG A 71 -3.54 2.19 -4.64
C ARG A 71 -2.55 1.07 -4.34
N GLU A 72 -1.86 1.15 -3.21
CA GLU A 72 -0.80 0.20 -2.84
C GLU A 72 -1.39 -1.03 -2.14
N PRO A 73 -1.22 -2.26 -2.65
CA PRO A 73 -1.85 -3.46 -2.08
C PRO A 73 -1.55 -3.68 -0.59
N LEU A 74 -0.31 -3.47 -0.15
CA LEU A 74 0.06 -3.61 1.26
C LEU A 74 -0.67 -2.59 2.15
N ALA A 75 -0.63 -1.31 1.78
CA ALA A 75 -1.30 -0.25 2.54
C ALA A 75 -2.82 -0.44 2.56
N ARG A 76 -3.40 -0.89 1.43
CA ARG A 76 -4.82 -1.22 1.33
C ARG A 76 -5.20 -2.37 2.24
N ALA A 77 -4.40 -3.44 2.28
CA ALA A 77 -4.66 -4.58 3.17
C ALA A 77 -4.62 -4.16 4.65
N GLN A 78 -3.60 -3.40 5.06
CA GLN A 78 -3.48 -2.86 6.42
C GLN A 78 -4.69 -1.98 6.79
N TYR A 79 -5.08 -1.09 5.87
CA TYR A 79 -6.23 -0.21 6.09
C TYR A 79 -7.54 -0.99 6.25
N LEU A 80 -7.79 -1.99 5.40
CA LEU A 80 -9.00 -2.82 5.52
C LEU A 80 -9.01 -3.61 6.84
N LEU A 81 -7.89 -4.20 7.24
CA LEU A 81 -7.77 -4.88 8.53
C LEU A 81 -8.06 -3.91 9.69
N GLN A 82 -7.53 -2.69 9.63
CA GLN A 82 -7.79 -1.65 10.63
C GLN A 82 -9.29 -1.31 10.73
N LEU A 83 -10.01 -1.22 9.61
CA LEU A 83 -11.47 -1.01 9.62
C LEU A 83 -12.22 -2.15 10.32
N HIS A 84 -11.63 -3.34 10.37
CA HIS A 84 -12.16 -4.50 11.08
C HIS A 84 -11.60 -4.67 12.50
N GLY A 85 -10.88 -3.66 13.02
CA GLY A 85 -10.30 -3.69 14.37
C GLY A 85 -9.08 -4.62 14.52
N VAL A 86 -8.49 -5.04 13.41
CA VAL A 86 -7.26 -5.83 13.37
C VAL A 86 -6.10 -4.91 13.02
N ASP A 87 -5.17 -4.73 13.95
CA ASP A 87 -3.99 -3.90 13.73
C ASP A 87 -2.81 -4.76 13.23
N VAL A 88 -2.09 -4.26 12.23
CA VAL A 88 -0.88 -4.88 11.68
C VAL A 88 0.27 -3.92 11.93
N THR A 89 1.09 -4.20 12.93
CA THR A 89 2.12 -3.23 13.36
C THR A 89 3.41 -3.34 12.53
N GLU A 90 4.21 -2.28 12.52
CA GLU A 90 5.51 -2.28 11.84
C GLU A 90 6.53 -3.24 12.48
N THR A 91 6.40 -3.50 13.78
CA THR A 91 7.29 -4.38 14.54
C THR A 91 6.82 -5.82 14.60
N GLU A 92 5.62 -6.11 14.08
CA GLU A 92 5.08 -7.47 14.10
C GLU A 92 5.98 -8.43 13.31
N SER A 93 6.54 -9.40 14.03
CA SER A 93 7.28 -10.52 13.47
C SER A 93 6.30 -11.61 13.07
N VAL A 94 6.51 -12.19 11.90
CA VAL A 94 5.72 -13.34 11.49
C VAL A 94 6.09 -14.56 12.36
N ALA A 95 5.09 -15.26 12.89
CA ALA A 95 5.29 -16.56 13.54
C ALA A 95 5.33 -17.69 12.49
N ASP A 96 6.08 -17.47 11.41
CA ASP A 96 6.22 -18.37 10.27
C ASP A 96 7.70 -18.62 10.00
N PRO A 97 8.26 -19.73 10.53
CA PRO A 97 9.67 -20.07 10.36
C PRO A 97 10.10 -20.26 8.91
N GLU A 98 9.23 -20.78 8.04
CA GLU A 98 9.55 -21.03 6.63
C GLU A 98 9.72 -19.71 5.87
N LEU A 99 8.83 -18.75 6.13
CA LEU A 99 8.95 -17.40 5.59
C LEU A 99 10.23 -16.70 6.08
N LEU A 100 10.52 -16.77 7.38
CA LEU A 100 11.72 -16.14 7.94
C LEU A 100 13.00 -16.74 7.33
N MET A 101 13.07 -18.06 7.20
CA MET A 101 14.19 -18.76 6.56
C MET A 101 14.36 -18.30 5.12
N THR A 102 13.28 -18.28 4.33
CA THR A 102 13.32 -17.82 2.94
C THR A 102 13.81 -16.37 2.84
N VAL A 103 13.32 -15.47 3.69
CA VAL A 103 13.75 -14.06 3.68
C VAL A 103 15.23 -13.93 4.04
N MET A 104 15.72 -14.72 4.99
CA MET A 104 17.13 -14.71 5.39
C MET A 104 18.02 -15.21 4.24
N GLU A 105 17.68 -16.35 3.63
CA GLU A 105 18.42 -16.92 2.50
C GLU A 105 18.47 -15.94 1.31
N GLU A 106 17.34 -15.33 0.95
CA GLU A 106 17.30 -14.39 -0.17
C GLU A 106 18.05 -13.08 0.15
N ARG A 107 18.12 -12.67 1.42
CA ARG A 107 18.95 -11.53 1.83
C ARG A 107 20.43 -11.84 1.71
N GLU A 108 20.87 -13.01 2.18
CA GLU A 108 22.25 -13.47 2.03
C GLU A 108 22.64 -13.50 0.54
N ARG A 109 21.75 -14.01 -0.33
CA ARG A 109 21.96 -13.97 -1.78
C ARG A 109 22.11 -12.57 -2.37
N ILE A 110 21.42 -11.56 -1.82
CA ILE A 110 21.58 -10.16 -2.26
C ILE A 110 22.91 -9.60 -1.74
N ASP A 111 23.23 -9.85 -0.48
CA ASP A 111 24.43 -9.32 0.18
C ASP A 111 25.72 -9.91 -0.43
N ASP A 112 25.70 -11.19 -0.80
CA ASP A 112 26.82 -11.89 -1.44
C ASP A 112 26.87 -11.71 -2.96
N ALA A 113 25.87 -11.05 -3.56
CA ALA A 113 25.78 -10.95 -5.01
C ALA A 113 26.98 -10.18 -5.59
N THR A 114 27.63 -10.80 -6.57
CA THR A 114 28.82 -10.20 -7.20
C THR A 114 28.53 -9.53 -8.54
N ASP A 115 27.36 -9.80 -9.11
CA ASP A 115 26.89 -9.15 -10.33
C ASP A 115 25.36 -8.94 -10.34
N ALA A 116 24.91 -8.05 -11.23
CA ALA A 116 23.52 -7.61 -11.30
C ALA A 116 22.54 -8.68 -11.78
N THR A 117 23.02 -9.81 -12.31
CA THR A 117 22.17 -10.92 -12.76
C THR A 117 21.63 -11.70 -11.58
N GLU A 118 22.46 -11.97 -10.57
CA GLU A 118 22.06 -12.69 -9.35
C GLU A 118 20.96 -11.93 -8.59
N VAL A 119 21.13 -10.61 -8.45
CA VAL A 119 20.14 -9.73 -7.81
C VAL A 119 18.86 -9.61 -8.63
N ARG A 120 18.96 -9.61 -9.96
CA ARG A 120 17.78 -9.62 -10.85
C ARG A 120 16.96 -10.90 -10.69
N ASP A 121 17.60 -12.04 -10.50
CA ASP A 121 16.90 -13.31 -10.29
C ASP A 121 16.15 -13.31 -8.95
N VAL A 122 16.78 -12.80 -7.88
CA VAL A 122 16.12 -12.61 -6.57
C VAL A 122 14.93 -11.66 -6.70
N PHE A 123 15.11 -10.54 -7.42
CA PHE A 123 14.04 -9.58 -7.68
C PHE A 123 12.85 -10.25 -8.37
N GLN A 124 13.09 -10.97 -9.47
CA GLN A 124 12.01 -11.61 -10.24
C GLN A 124 11.25 -12.65 -9.40
N ALA A 125 11.97 -13.50 -8.66
CA ALA A 125 11.35 -14.48 -7.77
C ALA A 125 10.52 -13.80 -6.67
N ASN A 126 11.01 -12.70 -6.10
CA ASN A 126 10.27 -11.93 -5.11
C ASN A 126 9.03 -11.22 -5.71
N GLU A 127 9.10 -10.74 -6.95
CA GLU A 127 7.93 -10.19 -7.65
C GLU A 127 6.83 -11.23 -7.84
N ASP A 128 7.20 -12.47 -8.15
CA ASP A 128 6.24 -13.57 -8.30
C ASP A 128 5.58 -13.90 -6.96
N ARG A 129 6.35 -13.99 -5.86
CA ARG A 129 5.83 -14.16 -4.49
C ARG A 129 4.88 -13.03 -4.08
N ILE A 130 5.18 -11.79 -4.47
CA ILE A 130 4.31 -10.63 -4.22
C ILE A 130 2.99 -10.77 -4.97
N ARG A 131 3.01 -11.12 -6.26
CA ARG A 131 1.79 -11.30 -7.04
C ARG A 131 0.92 -12.42 -6.49
N GLU A 132 1.52 -13.55 -6.12
CA GLU A 132 0.82 -14.67 -5.50
C GLU A 132 0.18 -14.26 -4.17
N THR A 133 0.94 -13.60 -3.29
CA THR A 133 0.43 -13.12 -1.99
C THR A 133 -0.72 -12.13 -2.16
N ILE A 134 -0.67 -11.26 -3.17
CA ILE A 134 -1.77 -10.32 -3.48
C ILE A 134 -3.02 -11.06 -3.95
N THR A 135 -2.88 -12.09 -4.79
CA THR A 135 -4.02 -12.94 -5.19
C THR A 135 -4.66 -13.61 -3.98
N MET A 136 -3.84 -14.23 -3.12
CA MET A 136 -4.32 -14.88 -1.89
C MET A 136 -4.99 -13.88 -0.92
N LEU A 137 -4.49 -12.65 -0.82
CA LEU A 137 -5.13 -11.59 -0.04
C LEU A 137 -6.53 -11.30 -0.58
N GLY A 138 -6.68 -11.18 -1.90
CA GLY A 138 -8.00 -11.00 -2.51
C GLY A 138 -8.98 -12.10 -2.13
N ASP A 139 -8.55 -13.37 -2.18
CA ASP A 139 -9.36 -14.51 -1.73
C ASP A 139 -9.71 -14.45 -0.24
N ALA A 140 -8.74 -14.14 0.62
CA ALA A 140 -8.95 -14.02 2.06
C ALA A 140 -9.94 -12.91 2.42
N PHE A 141 -9.84 -11.74 1.78
CA PHE A 141 -10.77 -10.63 1.98
C PHE A 141 -12.18 -10.97 1.47
N ARG A 142 -12.31 -11.59 0.28
CA ARG A 142 -13.62 -12.05 -0.24
C ARG A 142 -14.29 -13.06 0.69
N ALA A 143 -13.50 -13.92 1.33
CA ALA A 143 -13.97 -14.91 2.29
C ALA A 143 -14.17 -14.36 3.72
N ASN A 144 -13.88 -13.08 3.98
CA ASN A 144 -13.85 -12.48 5.33
C ASN A 144 -12.94 -13.25 6.31
N ASN A 145 -11.88 -13.89 5.81
CA ASN A 145 -10.93 -14.63 6.62
C ASN A 145 -9.84 -13.70 7.16
N TRP A 146 -10.15 -12.98 8.24
CA TRP A 146 -9.27 -11.97 8.83
C TRP A 146 -7.94 -12.54 9.34
N ILE A 147 -7.94 -13.78 9.83
CA ILE A 147 -6.72 -14.47 10.29
C ILE A 147 -5.78 -14.68 9.11
N SER A 148 -6.30 -15.19 7.99
CA SER A 148 -5.51 -15.38 6.78
C SER A 148 -5.07 -14.05 6.16
N ALA A 149 -5.98 -13.07 6.06
CA ALA A 149 -5.67 -11.74 5.54
C ALA A 149 -4.57 -11.05 6.36
N HIS A 150 -4.61 -11.17 7.68
CA HIS A 150 -3.57 -10.69 8.58
C HIS A 150 -2.22 -11.35 8.30
N ALA A 151 -2.16 -12.69 8.34
CA ALA A 151 -0.92 -13.42 8.10
C ALA A 151 -0.30 -13.13 6.72
N LEU A 152 -1.15 -13.04 5.68
CA LEU A 152 -0.72 -12.70 4.32
C LEU A 152 -0.26 -11.23 4.20
N THR A 153 -0.84 -10.31 4.97
CA THR A 153 -0.41 -8.90 5.01
C THR A 153 0.99 -8.80 5.62
N VAL A 154 1.24 -9.52 6.72
CA VAL A 154 2.57 -9.62 7.33
C VAL A 154 3.56 -10.23 6.33
N ARG A 155 3.20 -11.32 5.64
CA ARG A 155 4.05 -11.93 4.61
C ARG A 155 4.39 -10.95 3.47
N LEU A 156 3.39 -10.22 2.96
CA LEU A 156 3.59 -9.23 1.90
C LEU A 156 4.57 -8.12 2.32
N LYS A 157 4.53 -7.70 3.59
CA LYS A 157 5.47 -6.73 4.15
C LYS A 157 6.93 -7.24 4.12
N TYR A 158 7.17 -8.52 4.37
CA TYR A 158 8.51 -9.11 4.23
C TYR A 158 9.01 -9.09 2.78
N TRP A 159 8.15 -9.45 1.82
CA TRP A 159 8.49 -9.36 0.40
C TRP A 159 8.76 -7.93 -0.06
N TYR A 160 8.03 -6.95 0.45
CA TYR A 160 8.29 -5.53 0.17
C TYR A 160 9.64 -5.07 0.75
N ARG A 161 10.00 -5.54 1.95
CA ARG A 161 11.33 -5.28 2.55
C ARG A 161 12.46 -5.93 1.75
N LEU A 162 12.24 -7.11 1.19
CA LEU A 162 13.21 -7.77 0.31
C LEU A 162 13.36 -7.01 -1.01
N ARG A 163 12.25 -6.57 -1.62
CA ARG A 163 12.28 -5.68 -2.81
C ARG A 163 13.06 -4.39 -2.54
N ALA A 164 12.92 -3.80 -1.35
CA ALA A 164 13.69 -2.63 -0.97
C ALA A 164 15.19 -2.93 -0.87
N ALA A 165 15.58 -4.09 -0.32
CA ALA A 165 16.99 -4.50 -0.24
C ALA A 165 17.63 -4.66 -1.62
N VAL A 166 16.93 -5.28 -2.58
CA VAL A 166 17.37 -5.35 -4.00
C VAL A 166 17.67 -3.95 -4.54
N ARG A 167 16.74 -2.99 -4.35
CA ARG A 167 16.94 -1.62 -4.83
C ARG A 167 18.13 -0.92 -4.18
N THR A 168 18.33 -1.12 -2.88
CA THR A 168 19.49 -0.58 -2.17
C THR A 168 20.79 -1.12 -2.75
N TRP A 169 20.86 -2.43 -3.01
CA TRP A 169 22.02 -3.03 -3.67
C TRP A 169 22.25 -2.44 -5.08
N GLU A 170 21.18 -2.27 -5.87
CA GLU A 170 21.25 -1.66 -7.21
C GLU A 170 21.74 -0.21 -7.17
N ASP A 171 21.31 0.59 -6.18
CA ASP A 171 21.77 1.97 -6.03
C ASP A 171 23.27 2.04 -5.65
N GLU A 172 23.74 1.09 -4.84
CA GLU A 172 25.14 1.00 -4.40
C GLU A 172 26.08 0.48 -5.49
N HIS A 173 25.62 -0.43 -6.36
CA HIS A 173 26.44 -1.13 -7.35
C HIS A 173 26.17 -0.71 -8.81
N GLY A 174 24.99 -0.14 -9.09
CA GLY A 174 24.54 0.32 -10.41
C GLY A 174 24.89 1.78 -10.72
N GLY A 175 25.49 2.51 -9.78
CA GLY A 175 26.07 3.82 -10.00
C GLY A 175 27.40 3.78 -10.78
N LYS A 176 27.38 3.32 -12.03
CA LYS A 176 28.44 3.54 -13.03
C LYS A 176 27.86 3.90 -14.39
#